data_AF-A0A845YK84-F1
#
_entry.id   AF-A0A845YK84-F1
#
_cell.length_a   1.000
_cell.length_b   1.000
_cell.length_c   1.000
_cell.angle_alpha   90.00
_cell.angle_beta   90.00
_cell.angle_gamma   90.00
#
_symmetry.space_group_name_H-M   'P 1'
#
loop_
_entity.id
_entity.type
_entity.pdbx_description
1 polymer ?
#
loop_
_entity_poly.entity_id
_entity_poly.type
_entity_poly.pdbx_seq_one_letter_code
_entity_poly.pdbx_strand_id
1 'polypeptide(L)' 'MLKQLTDMVSKRADPNYHQISGHIPKEMATEFKIACTRRGVSHSEGLEQAVTLWLAQNTQQSAKNRKND' A
#
# COMPACT_ATOMS: atom_id res chain seq x y z
N MET A 1 22.11 -19.15 -3.09
CA MET A 1 20.66 -19.26 -3.36
C MET A 1 19.99 -19.74 -2.08
N LEU A 2 19.65 -18.82 -1.17
CA LEU A 2 19.02 -19.11 0.13
C LEU A 2 18.03 -17.95 0.39
N LYS A 3 16.85 -18.02 -0.23
CA LYS A 3 15.78 -17.04 -0.02
C LYS A 3 14.39 -17.65 -0.17
N GLN A 4 14.25 -18.89 0.27
CA GLN A 4 12.98 -19.61 0.39
C GLN A 4 13.15 -20.53 1.58
N LEU A 5 12.65 -20.17 2.77
CA LEU A 5 12.21 -21.10 3.84
C LEU A 5 12.01 -20.45 5.22
N THR A 6 12.39 -19.19 5.44
CA THR A 6 12.01 -18.48 6.68
C THR A 6 10.78 -17.63 6.42
N ASP A 7 9.65 -18.12 6.96
CA ASP A 7 8.47 -17.34 7.34
C ASP A 7 7.66 -16.68 6.22
N MET A 8 6.80 -17.48 5.58
CA MET A 8 5.45 -17.00 5.28
C MET A 8 4.67 -16.76 6.59
N VAL A 9 5.14 -15.85 7.45
CA VAL A 9 4.21 -15.22 8.40
C VAL A 9 3.29 -14.40 7.51
N SER A 10 2.07 -14.93 7.32
CA SER A 10 1.02 -14.20 6.64
C SER A 10 0.93 -12.83 7.32
N LYS A 11 0.95 -11.73 6.56
CA LYS A 11 0.79 -10.37 7.11
C LYS A 11 -0.45 -10.22 8.01
N ARG A 12 -1.39 -11.18 7.95
CA ARG A 12 -2.54 -11.29 8.86
C ARG A 12 -2.17 -11.67 10.30
N ALA A 13 -1.06 -12.37 10.51
CA ALA A 13 -0.60 -12.87 11.81
C ALA A 13 0.53 -12.01 12.41
N ASP A 14 1.05 -11.05 11.64
CA ASP A 14 2.08 -10.13 12.12
C ASP A 14 1.42 -8.96 12.88
N PRO A 15 1.76 -8.73 14.17
CA PRO A 15 1.16 -7.66 14.97
C PRO A 15 1.50 -6.25 14.46
N ASN A 16 2.49 -6.10 13.57
CA ASN A 16 2.86 -4.82 12.97
C ASN A 16 1.97 -4.45 11.77
N TYR A 17 1.10 -5.34 11.32
CA TYR A 17 0.20 -5.11 10.19
C TYR A 17 -1.25 -5.00 10.65
N HIS A 18 -1.98 -4.07 10.05
CA HIS A 18 -3.42 -3.92 10.24
C HIS A 18 -4.15 -4.08 8.91
N GLN A 19 -5.27 -4.79 8.91
CA GLN A 19 -6.11 -4.93 7.72
C GLN A 19 -6.89 -3.64 7.47
N ILE A 20 -6.84 -3.13 6.24
CA ILE A 20 -7.67 -2.01 5.78
C ILE A 20 -8.78 -2.58 4.88
N SER A 21 -10.04 -2.27 5.20
CA SER A 21 -11.22 -2.74 4.46
C SER A 21 -11.90 -1.58 3.74
N GLY A 22 -12.27 -1.78 2.47
CA GLY A 22 -12.95 -0.75 1.66
C GLY A 22 -13.33 -1.25 0.27
N HIS A 23 -14.22 -0.51 -0.40
CA HIS A 23 -14.64 -0.77 -1.77
C HIS A 23 -14.06 0.30 -2.71
N ILE A 24 -13.56 -0.13 -3.86
CA ILE A 24 -13.12 0.73 -4.96
C ILE A 24 -13.82 0.31 -6.26
N PRO A 25 -13.90 1.18 -7.27
CA PRO A 25 -14.43 0.81 -8.58
C PRO A 25 -13.75 -0.45 -9.15
N LYS A 26 -14.53 -1.30 -9.81
CA LYS A 26 -14.06 -2.59 -10.35
C LYS A 26 -12.89 -2.42 -11.33
N GLU A 27 -12.96 -1.40 -12.17
CA GLU A 27 -11.92 -1.09 -13.16
C GLU A 27 -10.61 -0.70 -12.45
N MET A 28 -10.68 0.16 -11.44
CA MET A 28 -9.53 0.54 -10.62
C MET A 28 -8.90 -0.68 -9.92
N ALA A 29 -9.72 -1.59 -9.37
CA ALA A 29 -9.21 -2.81 -8.76
C ALA A 29 -8.49 -3.71 -9.78
N THR A 30 -8.99 -3.76 -11.01
CA THR A 30 -8.41 -4.57 -12.10
C THR A 30 -7.08 -3.98 -12.55
N GLU A 31 -7.03 -2.67 -12.81
CA GLU A 31 -5.81 -1.98 -13.21
C GLU A 31 -4.73 -2.06 -12.13
N PHE A 32 -5.12 -1.88 -10.85
CA PHE A 32 -4.20 -2.01 -9.73
C PHE A 32 -3.55 -3.41 -9.68
N LYS A 33 -4.34 -4.47 -9.85
CA LYS A 33 -3.82 -5.85 -9.88
C LYS A 33 -2.86 -6.06 -11.05
N ILE A 34 -3.23 -5.60 -12.25
CA ILE A 34 -2.37 -5.68 -13.44
C ILE A 34 -1.05 -4.94 -13.19
N ALA A 35 -1.10 -3.75 -12.58
CA ALA A 35 0.10 -2.98 -12.25
C ALA A 35 0.99 -3.73 -11.25
N CYS A 36 0.42 -4.35 -10.22
CA CYS A 36 1.16 -5.17 -9.26
C CYS A 36 1.86 -6.35 -9.94
N THR A 37 1.12 -7.09 -10.80
CA THR A 37 1.68 -8.20 -11.58
C THR A 37 2.83 -7.76 -12.48
N ARG A 38 2.65 -6.67 -13.23
CA ARG A 38 3.69 -6.12 -14.12
C ARG A 38 4.95 -5.69 -13.37
N ARG A 39 4.81 -5.22 -12.13
CA ARG A 39 5.92 -4.79 -11.28
C ARG A 39 6.53 -5.91 -10.44
N GLY A 40 5.97 -7.11 -10.48
CA GLY A 40 6.44 -8.24 -9.68
C GLY A 40 6.26 -8.05 -8.17
N VAL A 41 5.26 -7.25 -7.74
CA VAL A 41 4.97 -6.98 -6.33
C VAL A 41 3.65 -7.62 -5.92
N SER A 42 3.51 -7.96 -4.65
CA SER A 42 2.24 -8.42 -4.07
C SER A 42 1.21 -7.28 -3.99
N HIS A 43 -0.08 -7.63 -3.94
CA HIS A 43 -1.13 -6.63 -3.74
C HIS A 43 -0.97 -5.85 -2.42
N SER A 44 -0.44 -6.50 -1.37
CA SER A 44 -0.17 -5.82 -0.10
C SER A 44 0.92 -4.78 -0.23
N GLU A 45 2.03 -5.10 -0.91
CA GLU A 45 3.10 -4.14 -1.16
C GLU A 45 2.65 -3.00 -2.07
N GLY A 46 1.81 -3.30 -3.07
CA GLY A 46 1.19 -2.27 -3.90
C GLY A 46 0.29 -1.32 -3.09
N LEU A 47 -0.47 -1.87 -2.13
CA LEU A 47 -1.35 -1.10 -1.26
C LEU A 47 -0.55 -0.22 -0.30
N GLU A 48 0.51 -0.75 0.30
CA GLU A 48 1.44 0.02 1.16
C GLU A 48 2.02 1.22 0.39
N GLN A 49 2.52 1.01 -0.83
CA GLN A 49 3.02 2.10 -1.68
C GLN A 49 1.94 3.15 -1.97
N ALA A 50 0.73 2.72 -2.35
CA ALA A 50 -0.38 3.63 -2.65
C ALA A 50 -0.80 4.46 -1.42
N VAL A 51 -0.88 3.82 -0.25
CA VAL A 51 -1.21 4.48 1.02
C VAL A 51 -0.10 5.45 1.44
N THR A 52 1.18 5.07 1.30
CA THR A 52 2.30 5.98 1.56
C THR A 52 2.23 7.23 0.68
N LEU A 53 1.97 7.06 -0.62
CA LEU A 53 1.79 8.17 -1.56
C LEU A 53 0.62 9.08 -1.15
N TRP A 54 -0.52 8.49 -0.78
CA TRP A 54 -1.69 9.23 -0.31
C TRP A 54 -1.39 10.04 0.96
N LEU A 55 -0.76 9.41 1.96
CA LEU A 55 -0.39 10.08 3.21
C LEU A 55 0.61 11.21 2.98
N ALA A 56 1.64 10.98 2.15
CA ALA A 56 2.64 12.00 1.83
C ALA A 56 2.00 13.26 1.20
N GLN A 57 1.04 13.09 0.31
CA GLN A 57 0.31 14.23 -0.30
C GLN A 57 -0.49 15.01 0.75
N ASN A 58 -1.12 14.32 1.70
CA ASN A 58 -1.94 14.95 2.74
C ASN A 58 -1.11 15.60 3.87
N THR A 59 0.06 15.06 4.20
CA THR A 59 0.99 15.71 5.14
C THR A 59 1.54 17.01 4.55
N GLN A 60 1.80 17.06 3.25
CA GLN A 60 2.29 18.29 2.59
C GLN A 60 1.20 19.37 2.45
N GLN A 61 -0.07 18.97 2.29
CA GLN A 61 -1.21 19.89 2.26
C GLN A 61 -1.36 20.64 3.60
N SER A 62 -1.24 19.93 4.72
CA SER A 62 -1.33 20.53 6.07
C SER A 62 -0.15 21.45 6.40
N ALA A 63 1.04 21.20 5.84
CA ALA A 63 2.20 22.08 6.02
C ALA A 63 2.14 23.36 5.16
N LYS A 64 1.55 23.31 3.95
CA LYS A 64 1.32 24.50 3.12
C LYS A 64 0.25 25.43 3.72
N ASN A 65 -0.83 24.88 4.28
CA ASN A 65 -1.87 25.71 4.91
C ASN A 65 -1.36 26.51 6.12
N ARG A 66 -0.36 26.02 6.87
CA ARG A 66 0.22 26.74 8.02
C ARG A 66 1.19 27.87 7.68
N LYS A 67 1.60 28.01 6.41
CA LYS A 67 2.50 29.08 5.95
C LYS A 67 1.76 30.26 5.31
N ASN A 68 0.44 30.19 5.26
CA ASN A 68 -0.43 31.22 4.71
C ASN A 68 -1.23 31.97 5.81
N ASP A 69 -0.98 31.66 7.08
CA ASP A 69 -1.30 32.46 8.27
C ASP A 69 0.00 33.11 8.79
#